data_AF-A0A9X4AW66-F1
#
_entry.id   AF-A0A9X4AW66-F1
#
_cell.length_a   1.000
_cell.length_b   1.000
_cell.length_c   1.000
_cell.angle_alpha   90.00
_cell.angle_beta   90.00
_cell.angle_gamma   90.00
#
_symmetry.space_group_name_H-M   'P 1'
#
loop_
_entity.id
_entity.type
_entity.pdbx_description
1 polymer ?
#
loop_
_entity_poly.entity_id
_entity_poly.type
_entity_poly.pdbx_seq_one_letter_code
_entity_poly.pdbx_strand_id
1 'polypeptide(L)'
;MTASPNRLPIVLVAAALLAALGLGCEEPKPGTPVTFDNVCAAEFDPTMEKGLNVTKKVTIEGYVGAPRSMLKVCSDTCDFDLFSEPGNKGKRVNADVPVGDGKNQIERLPKNFTDKDLKLHTKNGKVVGVGSKVRITGGRAPAGGKREACALWQVSLIEAL
;
A
#
# COMPACT_ATOMS: atom_id res chain seq x y z
N MET A 1 61.96 -8.07 -47.58
CA MET A 1 62.95 -8.10 -46.46
C MET A 1 63.23 -6.63 -46.17
N THR A 2 62.76 -5.99 -45.09
CA THR A 2 62.95 -6.24 -43.64
C THR A 2 61.88 -5.44 -42.88
N ALA A 3 61.03 -6.11 -42.08
CA ALA A 3 60.99 -6.06 -40.60
C ALA A 3 60.66 -4.69 -39.97
N SER A 4 59.39 -4.50 -39.58
CA SER A 4 58.91 -3.43 -38.70
C SER A 4 58.85 -3.92 -37.25
N PRO A 5 59.38 -3.21 -36.24
CA PRO A 5 59.30 -3.64 -34.86
C PRO A 5 58.04 -3.12 -34.15
N ASN A 6 57.43 -4.06 -33.44
CA ASN A 6 56.28 -3.98 -32.57
C ASN A 6 56.58 -3.33 -31.20
N ARG A 7 55.48 -3.05 -30.47
CA ARG A 7 55.27 -2.90 -28.99
C ARG A 7 55.33 -1.47 -28.45
N LEU A 8 54.39 -0.98 -27.63
CA LEU A 8 53.54 -1.61 -26.62
C LEU A 8 52.13 -0.99 -26.55
N PRO A 9 51.12 -1.74 -26.05
CA PRO A 9 49.77 -1.24 -25.79
C PRO A 9 49.72 -0.52 -24.44
N ILE A 10 49.26 0.74 -24.42
CA ILE A 10 48.90 1.41 -23.17
C ILE A 10 47.54 0.88 -22.75
N VAL A 11 47.58 -0.13 -21.89
CA VAL A 11 46.46 -0.55 -21.04
C VAL A 11 46.20 0.59 -20.06
N LEU A 12 45.13 1.36 -20.28
CA LEU A 12 44.62 2.32 -19.31
C LEU A 12 43.27 1.81 -18.81
N VAL A 13 43.35 1.19 -17.64
CA VAL A 13 42.26 0.80 -16.75
C VAL A 13 41.43 2.04 -16.42
N ALA A 14 40.18 2.07 -16.84
CA ALA A 14 39.18 3.00 -16.31
C ALA A 14 37.99 2.20 -15.77
N ALA A 15 38.15 1.73 -14.55
CA ALA A 15 37.04 1.34 -13.69
C ALA A 15 36.33 2.62 -13.23
N ALA A 16 35.08 2.81 -13.62
CA ALA A 16 34.21 3.82 -13.03
C ALA A 16 32.87 3.19 -12.68
N LEU A 17 32.67 3.04 -11.37
CA LEU A 17 31.48 2.55 -10.68
C LEU A 17 30.17 3.10 -11.29
N LEU A 18 29.36 2.22 -11.87
CA LEU A 18 27.96 2.48 -12.24
C LEU A 18 27.06 1.48 -11.52
N ALA A 19 26.99 1.53 -10.18
CA ALA A 19 26.09 0.65 -9.42
C ALA A 19 25.75 1.16 -8.00
N ALA A 20 25.50 2.46 -7.80
CA ALA A 20 25.12 2.97 -6.47
C ALA A 20 24.01 4.04 -6.50
N LEU A 21 23.06 3.95 -7.43
CA LEU A 21 21.82 4.75 -7.41
C LEU A 21 20.60 3.90 -7.02
N GLY A 22 20.81 2.94 -6.12
CA GLY A 22 19.70 2.38 -5.34
C GLY A 22 19.25 3.45 -4.35
N LEU A 23 18.45 4.41 -4.80
CA LEU A 23 17.64 5.27 -3.94
C LEU A 23 16.75 4.35 -3.12
N GLY A 24 17.23 3.97 -1.94
CA GLY A 24 16.55 3.09 -1.02
C GLY A 24 15.28 3.78 -0.53
N CYS A 25 14.17 3.55 -1.24
CA CYS A 25 12.86 3.74 -0.67
C CYS A 25 12.79 2.80 0.55
N GLU A 26 12.84 3.35 1.76
CA GLU A 26 12.70 2.56 2.98
C GLU A 26 11.35 1.84 2.91
N GLU A 27 11.36 0.52 3.03
CA GLU A 27 10.13 -0.25 2.94
C GLU A 27 9.19 0.14 4.09
N PRO A 28 7.89 0.35 3.80
CA PRO A 28 6.91 0.60 4.84
C PRO A 28 6.91 -0.51 5.89
N LYS A 29 7.01 -0.12 7.16
CA LYS A 29 6.98 -1.04 8.31
C LYS A 29 5.55 -1.20 8.83
N PRO A 30 5.21 -2.37 9.40
CA PRO A 30 3.96 -2.53 10.16
C PRO A 30 3.85 -1.50 11.29
N GLY A 31 2.62 -1.11 11.60
CA GLY A 31 2.25 -0.28 12.74
C GLY A 31 1.83 -1.11 13.95
N THR A 32 1.12 -0.47 14.89
CA THR A 32 0.57 -1.15 16.08
C THR A 32 -0.51 -2.15 15.67
N PRO A 33 -0.40 -3.45 16.03
CA PRO A 33 -1.45 -4.42 15.74
C PRO A 33 -2.76 -4.07 16.44
N VAL A 34 -3.87 -4.13 15.70
CA VAL A 34 -5.23 -3.84 16.18
C VAL A 34 -6.22 -4.85 15.63
N THR A 35 -7.42 -4.90 16.21
CA THR A 35 -8.56 -5.70 15.78
C THR A 35 -9.69 -4.79 15.29
N PHE A 36 -10.73 -5.39 14.70
CA PHE A 36 -11.95 -4.66 14.34
C PHE A 36 -12.69 -4.03 15.54
N ASP A 37 -12.36 -4.44 16.77
CA ASP A 37 -12.99 -3.93 17.97
C ASP A 37 -12.35 -2.62 18.44
N ASN A 38 -11.04 -2.46 18.23
CA ASN A 38 -10.27 -1.36 18.78
C ASN A 38 -9.58 -0.48 17.73
N VAL A 39 -9.56 -0.84 16.45
CA VAL A 39 -8.98 -0.01 15.36
C VAL A 39 -9.57 1.40 15.29
N CYS A 40 -10.75 1.59 15.86
CA CYS A 40 -11.47 2.86 15.91
C CYS A 40 -11.43 3.53 17.29
N ALA A 41 -10.63 3.00 18.22
CA ALA A 41 -10.47 3.56 19.55
C ALA A 41 -9.75 4.91 19.48
N ALA A 42 -10.17 5.85 20.33
CA ALA A 42 -9.68 7.23 20.37
C ALA A 42 -8.15 7.34 20.48
N GLU A 43 -7.49 6.35 21.06
CA GLU A 43 -6.02 6.29 21.18
C GLU A 43 -5.28 6.28 19.83
N PHE A 44 -5.97 5.91 18.75
CA PHE A 44 -5.46 5.90 17.37
C PHE A 44 -5.95 7.10 16.55
N ASP A 45 -6.76 8.00 17.10
CA ASP A 45 -7.12 9.22 16.38
C ASP A 45 -5.85 10.02 16.02
N PRO A 46 -5.82 10.68 14.85
CA PRO A 46 -4.77 11.63 14.54
C PRO A 46 -4.67 12.72 15.62
N THR A 47 -3.46 13.01 16.06
CA THR A 47 -3.17 14.07 17.03
C THR A 47 -2.50 15.24 16.34
N MET A 48 -2.66 16.44 16.91
CA MET A 48 -1.93 17.62 16.46
C MET A 48 -0.65 17.76 17.28
N GLU A 49 0.50 17.67 16.62
CA GLU A 49 1.81 17.91 17.23
C GLU A 49 2.50 19.06 16.49
N LYS A 50 2.79 20.15 17.20
CA LYS A 50 3.45 21.35 16.63
C LYS A 50 2.75 21.88 15.35
N GLY A 51 1.41 21.79 15.30
CA GLY A 51 0.62 22.25 14.16
C GLY A 51 0.53 21.26 12.99
N LEU A 52 1.05 20.05 13.13
CA LEU A 52 0.98 18.99 12.12
C LEU A 52 0.06 17.86 12.58
N ASN A 53 -0.72 17.30 11.66
CA ASN A 53 -1.47 16.06 11.88
C ASN A 53 -0.49 14.89 11.93
N VAL A 54 -0.35 14.29 13.10
CA VAL A 54 0.43 13.07 13.33
C VAL A 54 -0.53 11.91 13.48
N THR A 55 -0.46 10.96 12.55
CA THR A 55 -1.31 9.77 12.58
C THR A 55 -0.48 8.56 12.99
N LYS A 56 -0.91 7.87 14.06
CA LYS A 56 -0.34 6.58 14.44
C LYS A 56 -0.70 5.55 13.38
N LYS A 57 0.31 4.81 12.90
CA LYS A 57 0.08 3.69 11.99
C LYS A 57 -0.39 2.48 12.79
N VAL A 58 -1.47 1.87 12.32
CA VAL A 58 -2.04 0.65 12.87
C VAL A 58 -2.06 -0.44 11.82
N THR A 59 -1.98 -1.69 12.26
CA THR A 59 -1.97 -2.86 11.41
C THR A 59 -3.13 -3.77 11.76
N ILE A 60 -3.95 -4.12 10.77
CA ILE A 60 -5.15 -4.95 10.94
C ILE A 60 -5.19 -6.06 9.89
N GLU A 61 -5.64 -7.24 10.28
CA GLU A 61 -5.92 -8.35 9.36
C GLU A 61 -7.41 -8.41 9.03
N GLY A 62 -7.75 -8.80 7.81
CA GLY A 62 -9.13 -9.04 7.42
C GLY A 62 -9.27 -9.56 6.00
N TYR A 63 -10.50 -9.62 5.52
CA TYR A 63 -10.86 -10.10 4.19
C TYR A 63 -11.21 -8.92 3.29
N VAL A 64 -10.61 -8.88 2.11
CA VAL A 64 -10.87 -7.84 1.10
C VAL A 64 -12.31 -7.95 0.61
N GLY A 65 -13.03 -6.84 0.59
CA GLY A 65 -14.36 -6.70 0.03
C GLY A 65 -14.42 -5.49 -0.91
N ALA A 66 -15.33 -5.56 -1.88
CA ALA A 66 -15.56 -4.45 -2.79
C ALA A 66 -16.19 -3.26 -2.05
N PRO A 67 -15.89 -2.00 -2.43
CA PRO A 67 -16.55 -0.85 -1.86
C PRO A 67 -18.05 -0.87 -2.17
N ARG A 68 -18.90 -0.44 -1.23
CA ARG A 68 -20.38 -0.51 -1.37
C ARG A 68 -20.95 0.21 -2.60
N SER A 69 -20.24 1.20 -3.14
CA SER A 69 -20.71 1.96 -4.30
C SER A 69 -20.02 1.47 -5.57
N MET A 70 -20.79 0.85 -6.47
CA MET A 70 -20.34 0.37 -7.78
C MET A 70 -20.04 1.51 -8.77
N LEU A 71 -20.36 2.76 -8.42
CA LEU A 71 -20.16 3.96 -9.24
C LEU A 71 -18.99 4.82 -8.75
N LYS A 72 -18.03 4.23 -8.07
CA LYS A 72 -16.93 4.97 -7.47
C LYS A 72 -15.93 5.45 -8.51
N VAL A 73 -15.53 6.71 -8.40
CA VAL A 73 -14.44 7.31 -9.15
C VAL A 73 -13.22 7.38 -8.24
N CYS A 74 -12.21 6.55 -8.50
CA CYS A 74 -10.92 6.63 -7.82
C CYS A 74 -10.17 7.91 -8.25
N SER A 75 -9.45 8.55 -7.34
CA SER A 75 -8.54 9.67 -7.64
C SER A 75 -7.10 9.18 -7.66
N ASP A 76 -6.21 9.78 -6.88
CA ASP A 76 -4.87 9.25 -6.57
C ASP A 76 -4.93 8.12 -5.54
N THR A 77 -6.05 8.04 -4.82
CA THR A 77 -6.38 6.92 -3.94
C THR A 77 -7.74 6.31 -4.30
N CYS A 78 -7.91 5.04 -3.94
CA CYS A 78 -9.17 4.34 -4.02
C CYS A 78 -9.37 3.50 -2.78
N ASP A 79 -10.63 3.34 -2.39
CA ASP A 79 -10.99 2.58 -1.21
C ASP A 79 -11.44 1.16 -1.56
N PHE A 80 -11.30 0.31 -0.55
CA PHE A 80 -11.95 -0.98 -0.49
C PHE A 80 -12.44 -1.22 0.93
N ASP A 81 -13.34 -2.18 1.11
CA ASP A 81 -13.80 -2.56 2.44
C ASP A 81 -12.97 -3.75 2.94
N LEU A 82 -12.60 -3.74 4.21
CA LEU A 82 -11.97 -4.85 4.91
C LEU A 82 -12.97 -5.42 5.92
N PHE A 83 -13.16 -6.73 5.90
CA PHE A 83 -14.13 -7.44 6.73
C PHE A 83 -13.45 -8.37 7.74
N SER A 84 -14.06 -8.53 8.92
CA SER A 84 -13.53 -9.45 9.95
C SER A 84 -13.71 -10.91 9.58
N GLU A 85 -14.66 -11.22 8.70
CA GLU A 85 -15.02 -12.57 8.28
C GLU A 85 -15.08 -12.67 6.74
N PRO A 86 -14.85 -13.88 6.17
CA PRO A 86 -14.93 -14.09 4.74
C PRO A 86 -16.34 -13.88 4.19
N GLY A 87 -16.43 -13.48 2.92
CA GLY A 87 -17.71 -13.29 2.23
C GLY A 87 -18.43 -12.01 2.61
N ASN A 88 -17.70 -10.93 2.88
CA ASN A 88 -18.22 -9.60 3.24
C ASN A 88 -19.09 -9.61 4.52
N LYS A 89 -18.66 -10.37 5.54
CA LYS A 89 -19.39 -10.58 6.80
C LYS A 89 -18.68 -9.94 7.99
N GLY A 90 -19.42 -9.79 9.08
CA GLY A 90 -18.90 -9.30 10.36
C GLY A 90 -18.65 -7.79 10.37
N LYS A 91 -17.65 -7.37 11.15
CA LYS A 91 -17.25 -5.97 11.29
C LYS A 91 -16.52 -5.50 10.04
N ARG A 92 -16.61 -4.20 9.78
CA ARG A 92 -16.06 -3.58 8.58
C ARG A 92 -15.24 -2.36 8.90
N VAL A 93 -14.11 -2.23 8.21
CA VAL A 93 -13.28 -1.03 8.15
C VAL A 93 -13.10 -0.66 6.68
N ASN A 94 -13.31 0.61 6.33
CA ASN A 94 -12.98 1.10 4.99
C ASN A 94 -11.49 1.44 4.93
N ALA A 95 -10.81 1.14 3.83
CA ALA A 95 -9.37 1.35 3.71
C ALA A 95 -9.06 2.05 2.39
N ASP A 96 -8.32 3.16 2.46
CA ASP A 96 -7.92 3.97 1.30
C ASP A 96 -6.46 3.71 0.92
N VAL A 97 -6.23 3.33 -0.34
CA VAL A 97 -4.95 2.86 -0.88
C VAL A 97 -4.56 3.71 -2.09
N PRO A 98 -3.27 4.03 -2.29
CA PRO A 98 -2.80 4.66 -3.51
C PRO A 98 -3.15 3.86 -4.77
N VAL A 99 -3.59 4.54 -5.82
CA VAL A 99 -3.89 3.95 -7.12
C VAL A 99 -2.61 3.75 -7.93
N GLY A 100 -2.44 2.56 -8.51
CA GLY A 100 -1.35 2.23 -9.40
C GLY A 100 -1.20 0.72 -9.61
N ASP A 101 -0.11 0.33 -10.27
CA ASP A 101 0.22 -1.05 -10.63
C ASP A 101 1.45 -1.60 -9.86
N GLY A 102 1.98 -0.81 -8.92
CA GLY A 102 3.13 -1.16 -8.09
C GLY A 102 2.76 -1.78 -6.75
N LYS A 103 3.78 -2.13 -5.97
CA LYS A 103 3.62 -2.71 -4.62
C LYS A 103 2.84 -1.78 -3.70
N ASN A 104 1.96 -2.37 -2.88
CA ASN A 104 1.09 -1.67 -1.92
C ASN A 104 0.13 -0.66 -2.59
N GLN A 105 -0.34 -0.96 -3.80
CA GLN A 105 -1.26 -0.12 -4.56
C GLN A 105 -2.51 -0.91 -4.98
N ILE A 106 -3.56 -0.18 -5.36
CA ILE A 106 -4.77 -0.73 -5.96
C ILE A 106 -4.82 -0.34 -7.44
N GLU A 107 -5.16 -1.29 -8.33
CA GLU A 107 -5.42 -0.92 -9.72
C GLU A 107 -6.61 0.04 -9.80
N ARG A 108 -6.56 0.97 -10.75
CA ARG A 108 -7.65 1.92 -10.98
C ARG A 108 -8.92 1.14 -11.34
N LEU A 109 -9.95 1.27 -10.51
CA LEU A 109 -11.24 0.65 -10.80
C LEU A 109 -11.89 1.32 -12.02
N PRO A 110 -12.45 0.55 -12.97
CA PRO A 110 -13.23 1.11 -14.07
C PRO A 110 -14.54 1.71 -13.56
N LYS A 111 -15.17 2.57 -14.37
CA LYS A 111 -16.42 3.27 -14.00
C LYS A 111 -17.57 2.32 -13.61
N ASN A 112 -17.63 1.15 -14.25
CA ASN A 112 -18.62 0.09 -14.00
C ASN A 112 -17.89 -1.15 -13.49
N PHE A 113 -17.16 -1.01 -12.38
CA PHE A 113 -16.39 -2.12 -11.85
C PHE A 113 -17.28 -3.23 -11.28
N THR A 114 -16.70 -4.41 -11.18
CA THR A 114 -17.21 -5.61 -10.52
C THR A 114 -16.19 -6.05 -9.47
N ASP A 115 -16.58 -6.98 -8.59
CA ASP A 115 -15.66 -7.54 -7.59
C ASP A 115 -14.35 -8.10 -8.19
N LYS A 116 -14.37 -8.51 -9.47
CA LYS A 116 -13.21 -9.03 -10.19
C LYS A 116 -12.20 -7.95 -10.61
N ASP A 117 -12.65 -6.70 -10.69
CA ASP A 117 -11.80 -5.58 -11.09
C ASP A 117 -10.97 -5.05 -9.91
N LEU A 118 -11.36 -5.38 -8.68
CA LEU A 118 -10.60 -5.03 -7.49
C LEU A 118 -9.35 -5.90 -7.40
N LYS A 119 -8.21 -5.26 -7.64
CA LYS A 119 -6.88 -5.88 -7.59
C LYS A 119 -5.96 -5.04 -6.73
N LEU A 120 -5.53 -5.63 -5.63
CA LEU A 120 -4.54 -5.08 -4.71
C LEU A 120 -3.20 -5.73 -4.96
N HIS A 121 -2.17 -4.92 -5.14
CA HIS A 121 -0.79 -5.34 -5.24
C HIS A 121 -0.16 -5.32 -3.84
N THR A 122 0.26 -6.47 -3.36
CA THR A 122 0.88 -6.60 -2.03
C THR A 122 2.35 -6.12 -2.03
N LYS A 123 2.96 -6.04 -0.85
CA LYS A 123 4.39 -5.73 -0.66
C LYS A 123 5.32 -6.61 -1.50
N ASN A 124 4.98 -7.88 -1.68
CA ASN A 124 5.77 -8.81 -2.49
C ASN A 124 5.37 -8.86 -3.98
N GLY A 125 4.47 -7.97 -4.41
CA GLY A 125 4.00 -7.89 -5.81
C GLY A 125 2.96 -8.95 -6.19
N LYS A 126 2.41 -9.69 -5.22
CA LYS A 126 1.28 -10.59 -5.47
C LYS A 126 0.02 -9.75 -5.66
N VAL A 127 -0.78 -10.11 -6.67
CA VAL A 127 -2.11 -9.52 -6.88
C VAL A 127 -3.15 -10.33 -6.11
N VAL A 128 -3.96 -9.65 -5.29
CA VAL A 128 -5.08 -10.23 -4.54
C VAL A 128 -6.36 -9.45 -4.81
N GLY A 129 -7.52 -10.11 -4.74
CA GLY A 129 -8.82 -9.48 -4.97
C GLY A 129 -9.81 -9.77 -3.84
N VAL A 130 -11.10 -9.49 -4.10
CA VAL A 130 -12.20 -9.74 -3.17
C VAL A 130 -12.17 -11.17 -2.60
N GLY A 131 -12.40 -11.30 -1.30
CA GLY A 131 -12.36 -12.54 -0.53
C GLY A 131 -10.97 -12.94 -0.01
N SER A 132 -9.90 -12.32 -0.51
CA SER A 132 -8.54 -12.64 -0.06
C SER A 132 -8.31 -12.15 1.38
N LYS A 133 -7.63 -12.97 2.19
CA LYS A 133 -7.18 -12.54 3.52
C LYS A 133 -5.89 -11.73 3.38
N VAL A 134 -5.86 -10.55 4.00
CA VAL A 134 -4.71 -9.64 3.97
C VAL A 134 -4.45 -9.05 5.35
N ARG A 135 -3.22 -8.58 5.55
CA ARG A 135 -2.85 -7.65 6.62
C ARG A 135 -2.53 -6.31 5.99
N ILE A 136 -3.12 -5.22 6.49
CA ILE A 136 -2.86 -3.87 5.99
C ILE A 136 -2.36 -2.96 7.10
N THR A 137 -1.51 -1.99 6.75
CA THR A 137 -1.07 -0.93 7.66
C THR A 137 -1.44 0.43 7.09
N GLY A 138 -2.15 1.22 7.89
CA GLY A 138 -2.61 2.56 7.53
C GLY A 138 -2.74 3.45 8.76
N GLY A 139 -3.06 4.72 8.54
CA GLY A 139 -3.39 5.64 9.63
C GLY A 139 -4.90 5.68 9.85
N ARG A 140 -5.37 5.78 11.09
CA ARG A 140 -6.81 5.96 11.33
C ARG A 140 -7.25 7.33 10.79
N ALA A 141 -8.36 7.37 10.07
CA ALA A 141 -9.00 8.63 9.69
C ALA A 141 -9.61 9.31 10.94
N PRO A 142 -9.58 10.66 11.04
CA PRO A 142 -10.23 11.35 12.15
C PRO A 142 -11.71 10.96 12.25
N ALA A 143 -12.22 10.85 13.48
CA ALA A 143 -13.65 10.76 13.75
C ALA A 143 -14.37 12.08 13.38
N GLY A 144 -14.52 12.38 12.09
CA GLY A 144 -15.15 13.60 11.59
C GLY A 144 -16.30 13.29 10.61
N GLY A 145 -17.53 13.63 11.01
CA GLY A 145 -18.74 13.58 10.17
C GLY A 145 -19.63 12.35 10.38
N LYS A 146 -20.81 12.32 9.73
CA LYS A 146 -21.80 11.23 9.74
C LYS A 146 -21.32 9.94 9.05
N ARG A 147 -20.01 9.64 9.07
CA ARG A 147 -19.48 8.42 8.45
C ARG A 147 -19.78 7.24 9.36
N GLU A 148 -20.69 6.38 8.92
CA GLU A 148 -21.16 5.19 9.64
C GLU A 148 -20.08 4.10 9.83
N ALA A 149 -18.89 4.24 9.23
CA ALA A 149 -17.82 3.27 9.34
C ALA A 149 -16.46 3.91 9.58
N CYS A 150 -15.71 3.26 10.45
CA CYS A 150 -14.29 3.49 10.70
C CYS A 150 -13.45 3.30 9.44
N ALA A 151 -12.45 4.16 9.25
CA ALA A 151 -11.63 4.15 8.05
C ALA A 151 -10.12 4.22 8.37
N LEU A 152 -9.33 3.52 7.57
CA LEU A 152 -7.89 3.66 7.50
C LEU A 152 -7.51 4.43 6.23
N TRP A 153 -6.76 5.51 6.39
CA TRP A 153 -6.22 6.32 5.31
C TRP A 153 -4.74 6.07 5.11
N GLN A 154 -4.27 6.35 3.89
CA GLN A 154 -2.86 6.22 3.52
C GLN A 154 -2.33 4.84 3.90
N VAL A 155 -3.04 3.80 3.45
CA VAL A 155 -2.55 2.43 3.57
C VAL A 155 -1.21 2.36 2.82
N SER A 156 -0.17 2.02 3.56
CA SER A 156 1.21 2.03 3.07
C SER A 156 1.81 0.63 2.96
N LEU A 157 1.20 -0.37 3.58
CA LEU A 157 1.66 -1.76 3.56
C LEU A 157 0.47 -2.70 3.39
N ILE A 158 0.57 -3.63 2.45
CA ILE A 158 -0.41 -4.68 2.19
C ILE A 158 0.33 -6.01 2.11
N GLU A 159 -0.02 -6.96 2.96
CA GLU A 159 0.56 -8.29 2.99
C GLU A 159 -0.53 -9.33 2.74
N ALA A 160 -0.30 -10.26 1.81
CA ALA A 160 -1.19 -11.40 1.64
C ALA A 160 -0.90 -12.43 2.75
N LEU A 161 -1.97 -13.02 3.29
CA LEU A 161 -1.89 -14.07 4.33
C LEU A 161 -2.26 -15.45 3.77
#